data_AF-A0A0Q0HFS6-F1
#
_entry.id   AF-A0A0Q0HFS6-F1
#
_cell.length_a   1.000
_cell.length_b   1.000
_cell.length_c   1.000
_cell.angle_alpha   90.00
_cell.angle_beta   90.00
_cell.angle_gamma   90.00
#
_symmetry.space_group_name_H-M   'P 1'
#
loop_
_entity.id
_entity.type
_entity.pdbx_description
1 polymer ?
#
loop_
_entity_poly.entity_id
_entity_poly.type
_entity_poly.pdbx_seq_one_letter_code
_entity_poly.pdbx_strand_id
1 'polypeptide(L)'
;MTYVVIFALLLLITLLGAYIRVENNRKKALEIKKKQFNERVAHVNTRLKTKLNNLLEAKIIRPKYVAQIQAIVSNFFVVQPHTEENLQHLEDISDSLVSTLSIEFQKAVQSENTQALQDNIQYFVSELPQQGILFNKAFYQEILPSLILQIKTDTPVNPSETLENTEEGPSDESANTDEQLSQNASVA
;
A
#
# COMPACT_ATOMS: atom_id res chain seq x y z
N MET A 1 -69.47 8.75 -16.47
CA MET A 1 -68.39 9.69 -16.81
C MET A 1 -67.66 10.22 -15.58
N THR A 2 -68.33 10.82 -14.60
CA THR A 2 -67.69 11.41 -13.40
C THR A 2 -66.85 10.42 -12.58
N TYR A 3 -67.33 9.18 -12.37
CA TYR A 3 -66.57 8.14 -11.64
C TYR A 3 -65.24 7.76 -12.33
N VAL A 4 -65.23 7.72 -13.66
CA VAL A 4 -64.02 7.41 -14.44
C VAL A 4 -63.00 8.54 -14.29
N VAL A 5 -63.45 9.80 -14.29
CA VAL A 5 -62.58 10.98 -14.09
C VAL A 5 -61.99 10.98 -12.68
N ILE A 6 -62.80 10.72 -11.65
CA ILE A 6 -62.33 10.65 -10.26
C ILE A 6 -61.30 9.53 -10.09
N PHE A 7 -61.56 8.35 -10.65
CA PHE A 7 -60.63 7.22 -10.59
C PHE A 7 -59.31 7.53 -11.31
N ALA A 8 -59.38 8.15 -12.50
CA ALA A 8 -58.19 8.59 -13.23
C ALA A 8 -57.35 9.61 -12.44
N LEU A 9 -58.02 10.53 -11.72
CA LEU A 9 -57.35 11.54 -10.89
C LEU A 9 -56.65 10.89 -9.68
N LEU A 10 -57.29 9.92 -9.02
CA LEU A 10 -56.66 9.14 -7.95
C LEU A 10 -55.47 8.32 -8.45
N LEU A 11 -55.56 7.72 -9.64
CA LEU A 11 -54.43 7.03 -10.26
C LEU A 11 -53.29 7.98 -10.56
N LEU A 12 -53.58 9.18 -11.09
CA LEU A 12 -52.56 10.17 -11.41
C LEU A 12 -51.82 10.66 -10.16
N ILE A 13 -52.54 10.94 -9.07
CA ILE A 13 -51.94 11.31 -7.78
C ILE A 13 -51.06 10.18 -7.25
N THR A 14 -51.55 8.94 -7.32
CA THR A 14 -50.80 7.75 -6.86
C THR A 14 -49.51 7.55 -7.68
N LEU A 15 -49.60 7.67 -9.00
CA LEU A 15 -48.46 7.56 -9.91
C LEU A 15 -47.44 8.67 -9.65
N LEU A 16 -47.91 9.90 -9.43
CA LEU A 16 -47.05 11.04 -9.11
C LEU A 16 -46.33 10.86 -7.77
N GLY A 17 -47.04 10.37 -6.75
CA GLY A 17 -46.45 10.05 -5.45
C GLY A 17 -45.38 8.97 -5.55
N ALA A 18 -45.64 7.91 -6.32
CA ALA A 18 -44.66 6.85 -6.58
C ALA A 18 -43.43 7.39 -7.34
N TYR A 19 -43.65 8.20 -8.38
CA TYR A 19 -42.57 8.82 -9.16
C TYR A 19 -41.65 9.68 -8.30
N ILE A 20 -42.22 10.59 -7.48
CA ILE A 20 -41.45 11.45 -6.59
C ILE A 20 -40.62 10.62 -5.60
N ARG A 21 -41.19 9.55 -5.05
CA ARG A 21 -40.48 8.66 -4.12
C ARG A 21 -39.28 7.98 -4.76
N VAL A 22 -39.45 7.44 -5.98
CA VAL A 22 -38.37 6.78 -6.72
C VAL A 22 -37.27 7.78 -7.07
N GLU A 23 -37.63 8.95 -7.57
CA GLU A 23 -36.65 9.98 -7.95
C GLU A 23 -35.87 10.51 -6.74
N ASN A 24 -36.55 10.74 -5.60
CA ASN A 24 -35.88 11.12 -4.36
C ASN A 24 -34.95 10.03 -3.84
N ASN A 25 -35.35 8.76 -3.92
CA ASN A 25 -34.48 7.65 -3.54
C ASN A 25 -33.24 7.56 -4.44
N ARG A 26 -33.39 7.80 -5.74
CA ARG A 26 -32.26 7.84 -6.68
C ARG A 26 -31.27 8.95 -6.34
N LYS A 27 -31.78 10.15 -6.05
CA LYS A 27 -30.94 11.29 -5.62
C LYS A 27 -30.21 11.00 -4.31
N LYS A 28 -30.93 10.50 -3.30
CA LYS A 28 -30.34 10.09 -2.01
C LYS A 28 -29.24 9.05 -2.18
N ALA A 29 -29.47 8.02 -3.02
CA ALA A 29 -28.47 7.00 -3.26
C ALA A 29 -27.20 7.58 -3.90
N LEU A 30 -27.33 8.55 -4.80
CA LEU A 30 -26.20 9.22 -5.44
C LEU A 30 -25.45 10.13 -4.47
N GLU A 31 -26.15 10.84 -3.59
CA GLU A 31 -25.55 11.66 -2.54
C GLU A 31 -24.80 10.81 -1.51
N ILE A 32 -25.36 9.68 -1.08
CA ILE A 32 -24.69 8.74 -0.17
C ILE A 32 -23.38 8.24 -0.79
N LYS A 33 -23.41 7.83 -2.07
CA LYS A 33 -22.20 7.38 -2.77
C LYS A 33 -21.12 8.46 -2.83
N LYS A 34 -21.49 9.70 -3.16
CA LYS A 34 -20.55 10.83 -3.17
C LYS A 34 -19.98 11.12 -1.77
N LYS A 35 -20.83 11.04 -0.74
CA LYS A 35 -20.42 11.23 0.66
C LYS A 35 -19.42 10.17 1.09
N GLN A 36 -19.71 8.90 0.81
CA GLN A 36 -18.81 7.77 1.10
C GLN A 36 -17.47 7.91 0.38
N PHE A 37 -17.49 8.30 -0.89
CA PHE A 37 -16.27 8.56 -1.66
C PHE A 37 -15.41 9.64 -0.98
N ASN A 38 -16.01 10.79 -0.66
CA ASN A 38 -15.28 11.89 -0.02
C ASN A 38 -14.79 11.55 1.38
N GLU A 39 -15.58 10.79 2.15
CA GLU A 39 -15.18 10.28 3.48
C GLU A 39 -13.95 9.38 3.38
N ARG A 40 -13.91 8.48 2.40
CA ARG A 40 -12.75 7.60 2.15
C ARG A 40 -11.50 8.38 1.74
N VAL A 41 -11.63 9.35 0.82
CA VAL A 41 -10.51 10.23 0.46
C VAL A 41 -9.99 11.00 1.67
N ALA A 42 -10.89 11.55 2.49
CA ALA A 42 -10.52 12.26 3.71
C ALA A 42 -9.83 11.35 4.74
N HIS A 43 -10.29 10.09 4.85
CA HIS A 43 -9.69 9.08 5.71
C HIS A 43 -8.24 8.77 5.30
N VAL A 44 -8.00 8.53 4.01
CA VAL A 44 -6.65 8.29 3.46
C VAL A 44 -5.72 9.47 3.78
N ASN A 45 -6.17 10.70 3.50
CA ASN A 45 -5.39 11.90 3.75
C ASN A 45 -5.05 12.07 5.24
N THR A 46 -6.05 11.84 6.12
CA THR A 46 -5.87 11.92 7.57
C THR A 46 -4.87 10.88 8.08
N ARG A 47 -4.96 9.63 7.61
CA ARG A 47 -4.06 8.54 7.99
C ARG A 47 -2.61 8.86 7.62
N LEU A 48 -2.38 9.31 6.38
CA LEU A 48 -1.04 9.71 5.93
C LEU A 48 -0.52 10.88 6.76
N LYS A 49 -1.34 11.92 6.97
CA LYS A 49 -0.97 13.11 7.76
C LYS A 49 -0.57 12.76 9.19
N THR A 50 -1.35 11.92 9.87
CA THR A 50 -1.02 11.46 11.23
C THR A 50 0.33 10.76 11.27
N LYS A 51 0.62 9.88 10.30
CA LYS A 51 1.88 9.16 10.23
C LYS A 51 3.08 10.07 9.95
N LEU A 52 2.92 11.03 9.06
CA LEU A 52 3.95 12.04 8.81
C LEU A 52 4.21 12.91 10.03
N ASN A 53 3.18 13.28 10.79
CA ASN A 53 3.34 14.02 12.04
C ASN A 53 4.12 13.21 13.07
N ASN A 54 3.87 11.90 13.20
CA ASN A 54 4.63 11.05 14.11
C ASN A 54 6.13 11.01 13.72
N LEU A 55 6.44 10.93 12.42
CA LEU A 55 7.83 10.98 11.93
C LEU A 55 8.48 12.36 12.16
N LEU A 56 7.69 13.43 12.08
CA LEU A 56 8.14 14.79 12.35
C LEU A 56 8.47 14.97 13.84
N GLU A 57 7.61 14.50 14.73
CA GLU A 57 7.81 14.51 16.19
C GLU A 57 9.06 13.70 16.59
N ALA A 58 9.29 12.56 15.93
CA ALA A 58 10.50 11.75 16.06
C ALA A 58 11.75 12.38 15.42
N LYS A 59 11.65 13.59 14.84
CA LYS A 59 12.74 14.32 14.16
C LYS A 59 13.39 13.57 13.00
N ILE A 60 12.66 12.65 12.37
CA ILE A 60 13.14 11.89 11.20
C ILE A 60 12.96 12.69 9.93
N ILE A 61 11.86 13.43 9.82
CA ILE A 61 11.57 14.23 8.63
C ILE A 61 11.49 15.71 8.99
N ARG A 62 11.81 16.56 8.01
CA ARG A 62 11.67 18.01 8.15
C ARG A 62 10.22 18.43 7.88
N PRO A 63 9.72 19.54 8.48
CA PRO A 63 8.36 20.03 8.22
C PRO A 63 8.05 20.24 6.73
N LYS A 64 9.05 20.67 5.94
CA LYS A 64 8.92 20.86 4.49
C LYS A 64 8.53 19.57 3.75
N TYR A 65 9.05 18.42 4.19
CA TYR A 65 8.80 17.13 3.55
C TYR A 65 7.38 16.64 3.81
N VAL A 66 6.76 17.01 4.93
CA VAL A 66 5.36 16.66 5.23
C VAL A 66 4.43 17.16 4.14
N ALA A 67 4.55 18.44 3.74
CA ALA A 67 3.71 19.03 2.70
C ALA A 67 3.95 18.38 1.33
N GLN A 68 5.21 18.02 1.02
CA GLN A 68 5.58 17.39 -0.24
C GLN A 68 5.04 15.96 -0.35
N ILE A 69 5.11 15.17 0.73
CA ILE A 69 4.57 13.81 0.76
C ILE A 69 3.04 13.84 0.76
N GLN A 70 2.41 14.80 1.45
CA GLN A 70 0.95 14.99 1.39
C GLN A 70 0.45 15.36 -0.01
N ALA A 71 1.29 16.02 -0.81
CA ALA A 71 0.94 16.37 -2.19
C ALA A 71 0.59 15.15 -3.05
N ILE A 72 1.15 13.98 -2.73
CA ILE A 72 0.85 12.70 -3.40
C ILE A 72 -0.65 12.37 -3.31
N VAL A 73 -1.27 12.57 -2.14
CA VAL A 73 -2.70 12.26 -1.96
C VAL A 73 -3.57 13.42 -2.44
N SER A 74 -3.17 14.66 -2.19
CA SER A 74 -4.00 15.82 -2.54
C SER A 74 -4.11 16.06 -4.05
N ASN A 75 -3.06 15.75 -4.83
CA ASN A 75 -3.06 15.96 -6.27
C ASN A 75 -3.68 14.81 -7.06
N PHE A 76 -3.91 13.64 -6.43
CA PHE A 76 -4.35 12.43 -7.14
C PHE A 76 -5.64 12.65 -7.93
N PHE A 77 -6.69 13.19 -7.32
CA PHE A 77 -7.97 13.46 -7.99
C PHE A 77 -8.03 14.80 -8.74
N VAL A 78 -6.96 15.60 -8.68
CA VAL A 78 -6.82 16.79 -9.56
C VAL A 78 -6.49 16.37 -10.98
N VAL A 79 -5.73 15.27 -11.12
CA VAL A 79 -5.20 14.76 -12.39
C VAL A 79 -5.81 13.42 -12.82
N GLN A 80 -6.47 12.70 -11.92
CA GLN A 80 -7.19 11.46 -12.20
C GLN A 80 -8.71 11.66 -12.09
N PRO A 81 -9.51 10.91 -12.88
CA PRO A 81 -10.96 10.95 -12.75
C PRO A 81 -11.43 10.34 -11.41
N HIS A 82 -12.55 10.86 -10.90
CA HIS A 82 -13.17 10.38 -9.65
C HIS A 82 -13.94 9.08 -9.92
N THR A 83 -13.22 7.96 -9.93
CA THR A 83 -13.77 6.61 -10.08
C THR A 83 -13.48 5.77 -8.84
N GLU A 84 -14.31 4.75 -8.62
CA GLU A 84 -14.14 3.81 -7.51
C GLU A 84 -12.81 3.05 -7.60
N GLU A 85 -12.42 2.65 -8.81
CA GLU A 85 -11.12 1.99 -9.09
C GLU A 85 -9.93 2.88 -8.71
N ASN A 86 -9.99 4.17 -9.07
CA ASN A 86 -8.93 5.12 -8.74
C ASN A 86 -8.88 5.40 -7.24
N LEU A 87 -10.02 5.41 -6.56
CA LEU A 87 -10.07 5.52 -5.10
C LEU A 87 -9.42 4.32 -4.42
N GLN A 88 -9.73 3.11 -4.89
CA GLN A 88 -9.08 1.91 -4.37
C GLN A 88 -7.57 1.95 -4.60
N HIS A 89 -7.13 2.36 -5.79
CA HIS A 89 -5.71 2.50 -6.09
C HIS A 89 -4.99 3.52 -5.20
N LEU A 90 -5.64 4.66 -4.90
CA LEU A 90 -5.12 5.65 -3.97
C LEU A 90 -4.99 5.08 -2.55
N GLU A 91 -5.99 4.31 -2.11
CA GLU A 91 -5.96 3.62 -0.81
C GLU A 91 -4.80 2.62 -0.75
N ASP A 92 -4.65 1.76 -1.76
CA ASP A 92 -3.60 0.73 -1.80
C ASP A 92 -2.19 1.36 -1.78
N ILE A 93 -1.98 2.40 -2.57
CA ILE A 93 -0.70 3.14 -2.61
C ILE A 93 -0.43 3.84 -1.28
N SER A 94 -1.44 4.53 -0.74
CA SER A 94 -1.26 5.25 0.53
C SER A 94 -1.00 4.28 1.68
N ASP A 95 -1.65 3.13 1.68
CA ASP A 95 -1.46 2.07 2.65
C ASP A 95 -0.07 1.45 2.54
N SER A 96 0.41 1.20 1.32
CA SER A 96 1.78 0.74 1.06
C SER A 96 2.83 1.74 1.58
N LEU A 97 2.63 3.04 1.30
CA LEU A 97 3.53 4.10 1.78
C LEU A 97 3.50 4.19 3.31
N VAL A 98 2.32 4.23 3.92
CA VAL A 98 2.16 4.30 5.38
C VAL A 98 2.73 3.07 6.09
N SER A 99 2.51 1.89 5.52
CA SER A 99 3.04 0.62 6.03
C SER A 99 4.57 0.63 5.97
N THR A 100 5.13 0.96 4.82
CA THR A 100 6.59 1.03 4.61
C THR A 100 7.23 2.03 5.58
N LEU A 101 6.69 3.25 5.67
CA LEU A 101 7.18 4.24 6.62
C LEU A 101 7.06 3.79 8.08
N SER A 102 6.01 3.06 8.45
CA SER A 102 5.83 2.55 9.82
C SER A 102 6.83 1.45 10.16
N ILE A 103 7.06 0.51 9.24
CA ILE A 103 8.01 -0.59 9.41
C ILE A 103 9.44 -0.04 9.49
N GLU A 104 9.81 0.83 8.55
CA GLU A 104 11.15 1.40 8.52
C GLU A 104 11.40 2.32 9.71
N PHE A 105 10.38 3.05 10.17
CA PHE A 105 10.48 3.80 11.44
C PHE A 105 10.77 2.87 12.62
N GLN A 106 10.05 1.77 12.76
CA GLN A 106 10.27 0.81 13.84
C GLN A 106 11.68 0.19 13.76
N LYS A 107 12.16 -0.12 12.56
CA LYS A 107 13.53 -0.63 12.34
C LYS A 107 14.59 0.42 12.69
N ALA A 108 14.41 1.67 12.27
CA ALA A 108 15.33 2.76 12.55
C ALA A 108 15.46 3.04 14.06
N VAL A 109 14.35 2.92 14.80
CA VAL A 109 14.34 3.03 16.26
C VAL A 109 15.06 1.85 16.91
N GLN A 110 14.88 0.62 16.41
CA GLN A 110 15.53 -0.57 16.96
C GLN A 110 17.03 -0.68 16.67
N SER A 111 17.45 -0.24 15.48
CA SER A 111 18.84 -0.33 15.02
C SER A 111 19.69 0.91 15.38
N GLU A 112 19.08 1.90 16.04
CA GLU A 112 19.63 3.25 16.28
C GLU A 112 20.10 3.99 15.00
N ASN A 113 19.92 3.40 13.81
CA ASN A 113 20.32 3.96 12.53
C ASN A 113 19.21 4.82 11.92
N THR A 114 18.89 5.91 12.61
CA THR A 114 17.87 6.86 12.13
C THR A 114 18.34 7.61 10.89
N GLN A 115 19.66 7.84 10.75
CA GLN A 115 20.24 8.63 9.65
C GLN A 115 19.96 8.02 8.27
N ALA A 116 20.13 6.70 8.12
CA ALA A 116 19.86 6.02 6.85
C ALA A 116 18.41 6.21 6.39
N LEU A 117 17.45 6.15 7.32
CA LEU A 117 16.04 6.41 7.02
C LEU A 117 15.81 7.88 6.62
N GLN A 118 16.48 8.84 7.27
CA GLN A 118 16.37 10.25 6.90
C GLN A 118 16.88 10.49 5.47
N ASP A 119 18.01 9.90 5.11
CA ASP A 119 18.63 10.04 3.79
C ASP A 119 17.74 9.40 2.71
N ASN A 120 17.19 8.21 2.96
CA ASN A 120 16.24 7.54 2.05
C ASN A 120 14.95 8.34 1.86
N ILE A 121 14.38 8.88 2.94
CA ILE A 121 13.19 9.74 2.83
C ILE A 121 13.53 11.04 2.09
N GLN A 122 14.70 11.61 2.32
CA GLN A 122 15.14 12.80 1.60
C GLN A 122 15.28 12.52 0.10
N TYR A 123 15.84 11.36 -0.27
CA TYR A 123 15.92 10.91 -1.66
C TYR A 123 14.52 10.73 -2.26
N PHE A 124 13.64 10.00 -1.57
CA PHE A 124 12.24 9.82 -1.97
C PHE A 124 11.55 11.15 -2.25
N VAL A 125 11.70 12.12 -1.35
CA VAL A 125 11.09 13.45 -1.49
C VAL A 125 11.70 14.25 -2.64
N SER A 126 13.00 14.08 -2.93
CA SER A 126 13.67 14.77 -4.03
C SER A 126 13.20 14.31 -5.41
N GLU A 127 12.80 13.03 -5.51
CA GLU A 127 12.25 12.41 -6.72
C GLU A 127 10.73 12.67 -6.87
N LEU A 128 10.08 13.26 -5.86
CA LEU A 128 8.66 13.63 -5.99
C LEU A 128 8.49 14.80 -6.97
N PRO A 129 7.42 14.77 -7.79
CA PRO A 129 7.15 15.87 -8.69
C PRO A 129 6.90 17.18 -7.94
N GLN A 130 7.54 18.26 -8.39
CA GLN A 130 7.36 19.59 -7.79
C GLN A 130 6.08 20.28 -8.28
N GLN A 131 5.59 19.90 -9.46
CA GLN A 131 4.39 20.48 -10.07
C GLN A 131 3.23 19.49 -9.97
N GLY A 132 2.05 20.00 -9.57
CA GLY A 132 0.84 19.18 -9.42
C GLY A 132 0.44 18.40 -10.68
N ILE A 133 0.71 18.95 -11.87
CA ILE A 133 0.39 18.32 -13.16
C ILE A 133 1.20 17.06 -13.46
N LEU A 134 2.37 16.92 -12.82
CA LEU A 134 3.28 15.79 -13.04
C LEU A 134 2.91 14.56 -12.22
N PHE A 135 1.95 14.66 -11.30
CA PHE A 135 1.33 13.53 -10.60
C PHE A 135 0.41 12.74 -11.55
N ASN A 136 0.83 12.46 -12.78
CA ASN A 136 -0.01 11.80 -13.77
C ASN A 136 -0.17 10.29 -13.48
N LYS A 137 -0.89 9.58 -14.36
CA LYS A 137 -1.15 8.15 -14.20
C LYS A 137 0.14 7.32 -14.17
N ALA A 138 1.10 7.64 -15.03
CA ALA A 138 2.38 6.94 -15.09
C ALA A 138 3.17 7.10 -13.79
N PHE A 139 3.12 8.28 -13.17
CA PHE A 139 3.74 8.47 -11.86
C PHE A 139 3.17 7.52 -10.80
N TYR A 140 1.84 7.46 -10.66
CA TYR A 140 1.22 6.62 -9.63
C TYR A 140 1.36 5.11 -9.91
N GLN A 141 1.42 4.70 -11.18
CA GLN A 141 1.47 3.27 -11.54
C GLN A 141 2.90 2.72 -11.64
N GLU A 142 3.88 3.51 -12.08
CA GLU A 142 5.21 3.02 -12.43
C GLU A 142 6.29 3.57 -11.49
N ILE A 143 6.23 4.86 -11.17
CA ILE A 143 7.30 5.57 -10.46
C ILE A 143 7.12 5.44 -8.95
N LEU A 144 5.96 5.84 -8.43
CA LEU A 144 5.69 5.93 -7.00
C LEU A 144 5.84 4.60 -6.27
N PRO A 145 5.35 3.44 -6.79
CA PRO A 145 5.56 2.15 -6.12
C PRO A 145 7.04 1.79 -5.99
N SER A 146 7.83 2.06 -7.03
CA SER A 146 9.29 1.85 -7.05
C SER A 146 9.99 2.76 -6.03
N LEU A 147 9.57 4.02 -5.95
CA LEU A 147 10.08 5.00 -5.00
C LEU A 147 9.77 4.63 -3.54
N ILE A 148 8.57 4.10 -3.28
CA ILE A 148 8.20 3.57 -1.95
C ILE A 148 9.12 2.41 -1.56
N LEU A 149 9.47 1.53 -2.51
CA LEU A 149 10.34 0.40 -2.24
C LEU A 149 11.76 0.85 -1.85
N GLN A 150 12.27 1.92 -2.47
CA GLN A 150 13.57 2.50 -2.15
C GLN A 150 13.65 3.13 -0.75
N ILE A 151 12.52 3.42 -0.09
CA ILE A 151 12.53 3.88 1.30
C ILE A 151 13.06 2.77 2.23
N LYS A 152 12.84 1.50 1.87
CA LYS A 152 13.24 0.36 2.68
C LYS A 152 14.75 0.37 2.86
N THR A 153 15.19 0.39 4.11
CA THR A 153 16.60 0.19 4.45
C THR A 153 16.91 -1.29 4.36
N ASP A 154 18.09 -1.61 3.83
CA ASP A 154 18.64 -2.96 3.95
C ASP A 154 18.71 -3.26 5.45
N THR A 155 18.01 -4.32 5.83
CA THR A 155 18.05 -4.79 7.20
C THR A 155 19.50 -5.22 7.41
N PRO A 156 20.27 -4.65 8.37
CA PRO A 156 21.52 -5.29 8.72
C PRO A 156 21.13 -6.70 9.15
N VAL A 157 21.49 -7.68 8.32
CA VAL A 157 21.44 -9.09 8.68
C VAL A 157 22.20 -9.15 9.98
N ASN A 158 21.50 -9.39 11.08
CA ASN A 158 22.13 -9.57 12.37
C ASN A 158 23.11 -10.75 12.18
N PRO A 159 24.44 -10.57 12.32
CA PRO A 159 25.39 -11.67 12.09
C PRO A 159 25.20 -12.83 13.09
N SER A 160 24.34 -12.65 14.09
CA SER A 160 24.02 -13.66 15.09
C SER A 160 23.07 -14.78 14.64
N GLU A 161 22.62 -14.80 13.37
CA GLU A 161 21.94 -15.98 12.80
C GLU A 161 22.80 -16.73 11.77
N THR A 162 24.14 -16.65 11.88
CA THR A 162 25.05 -17.46 11.02
C THR A 162 26.03 -18.32 11.79
N LEU A 163 25.76 -18.65 13.06
CA LEU A 163 26.57 -19.65 13.79
C LEU A 163 25.67 -20.60 14.58
N GLU A 164 25.16 -21.63 13.90
CA GLU A 164 25.13 -23.01 14.38
C GLU A 164 24.63 -23.95 13.27
N ASN A 165 25.52 -24.25 12.31
CA ASN A 165 25.74 -25.62 11.84
C ASN A 165 26.90 -25.63 10.85
N THR A 166 28.11 -25.59 11.40
CA THR A 166 29.25 -26.24 10.77
C THR A 166 30.01 -26.89 11.91
N GLU A 167 29.51 -28.04 12.36
CA GLU A 167 30.40 -29.04 12.95
C GLU A 167 30.98 -29.86 11.82
N GLU A 168 32.29 -29.75 11.73
CA GLU A 168 33.22 -30.54 10.94
C GLU A 168 32.98 -32.04 11.16
N GLY A 169 33.08 -32.84 10.10
CA GLY A 169 33.12 -34.28 10.26
C GLY A 169 34.43 -34.73 10.92
N PRO A 170 34.43 -35.94 11.49
CA PRO A 170 35.55 -36.85 11.34
C PRO A 170 35.11 -38.01 10.44
N SER A 171 35.84 -38.15 9.34
CA SER A 171 35.98 -39.41 8.61
C SER A 171 36.57 -40.48 9.53
N ASP A 172 35.85 -41.57 9.73
CA ASP A 172 36.42 -42.83 10.23
C ASP A 172 36.04 -44.01 9.32
N GLU A 173 37.11 -44.68 8.90
CA GLU A 173 37.28 -46.09 8.55
C GLU A 173 36.34 -46.80 7.57
N SER A 174 36.88 -46.97 6.35
CA SER A 174 36.81 -48.20 5.58
C SER A 174 37.04 -49.44 6.47
N ALA A 175 36.07 -50.36 6.53
CA ALA A 175 36.28 -51.81 6.41
C ALA A 175 34.96 -52.56 6.66
N ASN A 176 34.30 -52.98 5.58
CA ASN A 176 33.66 -54.30 5.59
C ASN A 176 33.51 -54.76 4.14
N THR A 177 34.53 -55.45 3.67
CA THR A 177 34.48 -56.29 2.47
C THR A 177 34.92 -57.67 2.93
N ASP A 178 33.96 -58.53 3.21
CA ASP A 178 34.13 -59.98 3.15
C ASP A 178 32.74 -60.61 3.10
N GLU A 179 32.36 -61.07 1.90
CA GLU A 179 31.99 -62.46 1.63
C GLU A 179 31.47 -62.56 0.19
N GLN A 180 32.31 -63.03 -0.73
CA GLN A 180 31.99 -64.23 -1.51
C GLN A 180 33.16 -64.66 -2.41
N LEU A 181 33.64 -65.86 -2.09
CA LEU A 181 34.32 -66.82 -2.95
C LEU A 181 34.06 -66.64 -4.46
N SER A 182 35.11 -66.59 -5.28
CA SER A 182 35.47 -67.72 -6.15
C SER A 182 36.65 -67.38 -7.08
N GLN A 183 37.70 -68.19 -6.96
CA GLN A 183 38.50 -68.79 -8.04
C GLN A 183 39.28 -67.92 -9.05
N ASN A 184 40.59 -68.16 -8.94
CA ASN A 184 41.48 -68.65 -10.00
C ASN A 184 42.23 -67.65 -10.88
N ALA A 185 43.55 -67.91 -10.86
CA ALA A 185 44.50 -67.83 -11.95
C ALA A 185 44.94 -66.42 -12.36
N SER A 186 46.20 -66.15 -12.66
CA SER A 186 47.42 -66.93 -12.70
C SER A 186 48.47 -65.97 -13.25
N VAL A 187 49.59 -65.84 -12.54
CA VAL A 187 50.95 -65.72 -13.09
C VAL A 187 51.32 -64.47 -13.89
N ALA A 188 52.39 -63.84 -13.37
CA ALA A 188 53.54 -63.23 -14.04
C ALA A 188 53.38 -62.58 -15.42
#